data_AF-A0A6F8YEI8-F1
#
_entry.id   AF-A0A6F8YEI8-F1
#
_cell.length_a   1.000
_cell.length_b   1.000
_cell.length_c   1.000
_cell.angle_alpha   90.00
_cell.angle_beta   90.00
_cell.angle_gamma   90.00
#
_symmetry.space_group_name_H-M   'P 1'
#
loop_
_entity.id
_entity.type
_entity.pdbx_description
1 polymer ?
#
loop_
_entity_poly.entity_id
_entity_poly.type
_entity_poly.pdbx_seq_one_letter_code
_entity_poly.pdbx_strand_id
1 'polypeptide(L)'
;MAAEAAAGVLYRKRLAAAPQERRAELLAGFVAEVERESGGVTRALSLGVVDEVVAPEESRQRIARALADAPESRGRRGNIPL
;
A
#
# COMPACT_ATOMS: atom_id res chain seq x y z
N MET A 1 1.16 -6.25 -1.96
CA MET A 1 2.05 -7.31 -1.40
C MET A 1 2.75 -6.75 -0.17
N ALA A 2 3.11 -7.60 0.78
CA ALA A 2 3.95 -7.18 1.92
C ALA A 2 5.37 -6.81 1.46
N ALA A 3 6.03 -5.94 2.21
CA ALA A 3 7.36 -5.43 1.86
C ALA A 3 8.42 -6.53 1.80
N GLU A 4 8.34 -7.54 2.67
CA GLU A 4 9.24 -8.70 2.65
C GLU A 4 9.13 -9.51 1.35
N ALA A 5 7.91 -9.80 0.91
CA ALA A 5 7.68 -10.50 -0.35
C ALA A 5 8.16 -9.66 -1.54
N ALA A 6 7.88 -8.35 -1.53
CA ALA A 6 8.33 -7.43 -2.56
C ALA A 6 9.87 -7.35 -2.61
N ALA A 7 10.55 -7.24 -1.47
CA ALA A 7 12.00 -7.24 -1.39
C ALA A 7 12.61 -8.55 -1.92
N GLY A 8 12.01 -9.70 -1.58
CA GLY A 8 12.42 -11.00 -2.09
C GLY A 8 12.33 -11.12 -3.62
N VAL A 9 11.35 -10.47 -4.24
CA VAL A 9 11.21 -10.41 -5.70
C VAL A 9 12.18 -9.40 -6.31
N LEU A 10 12.20 -8.16 -5.80
CA LEU A 10 12.98 -7.05 -6.36
C LEU A 10 14.49 -7.29 -6.27
N TYR A 11 14.97 -7.80 -5.12
CA TYR A 11 16.39 -7.99 -4.84
C TYR A 11 16.82 -9.46 -4.93
N ARG A 12 16.00 -10.32 -5.55
CA ARG A 12 16.25 -11.77 -5.67
C ARG A 12 17.68 -12.11 -6.08
N LYS A 13 18.19 -11.44 -7.11
CA LYS A 13 19.56 -11.66 -7.63
C LYS A 13 20.64 -11.23 -6.64
N ARG A 14 20.46 -10.10 -5.95
CA ARG A 14 21.41 -9.60 -4.95
C ARG A 14 21.47 -10.50 -3.73
N LEU A 15 20.30 -10.96 -3.27
CA LEU A 15 20.20 -11.92 -2.16
C LEU A 15 20.84 -13.26 -2.51
N ALA A 16 20.62 -13.76 -3.73
CA ALA A 16 21.25 -15.00 -4.21
C ALA A 16 22.78 -14.89 -4.28
N ALA A 17 23.32 -13.73 -4.66
CA ALA A 17 24.76 -13.49 -4.73
C ALA A 17 25.45 -13.28 -3.37
N ALA A 18 24.68 -13.00 -2.30
CA ALA A 18 25.24 -12.72 -0.98
C ALA A 18 25.66 -14.01 -0.22
N PRO A 19 26.68 -13.95 0.65
CA PRO A 19 27.01 -15.03 1.59
C PRO A 19 25.85 -15.36 2.51
N GLN A 20 25.68 -16.64 2.86
CA GLN A 20 24.52 -17.13 3.61
C GLN A 20 24.36 -16.41 4.95
N GLU A 21 25.46 -16.09 5.62
CA GLU A 21 25.51 -15.43 6.93
C GLU A 21 25.02 -13.98 6.87
N ARG A 22 25.13 -13.33 5.70
CA ARG A 22 24.75 -11.93 5.48
C ARG A 22 23.40 -11.76 4.80
N ARG A 23 22.82 -12.82 4.27
CA ARG A 23 21.54 -12.77 3.54
C ARG A 23 20.38 -12.23 4.38
N ALA A 24 20.29 -12.64 5.65
CA ALA A 24 19.22 -12.19 6.54
C ALA A 24 19.32 -10.68 6.84
N GLU A 25 20.53 -10.20 7.11
CA GLU A 25 20.81 -8.77 7.35
C GLU A 25 20.51 -7.93 6.10
N LEU A 26 20.95 -8.39 4.93
CA LEU A 26 20.66 -7.72 3.66
C LEU A 26 19.17 -7.70 3.32
N LEU A 27 18.46 -8.81 3.55
CA LEU A 27 17.01 -8.86 3.35
C LEU A 27 16.31 -7.84 4.24
N ALA A 28 16.63 -7.80 5.53
CA ALA A 28 16.04 -6.84 6.46
C ALA A 28 16.27 -5.38 6.00
N GLY A 29 17.47 -5.06 5.51
CA GLY A 29 17.77 -3.75 4.92
C GLY A 29 16.91 -3.43 3.70
N PHE A 30 16.76 -4.38 2.77
CA PHE A 30 15.90 -4.23 1.60
C PHE A 30 14.41 -4.15 1.94
N VAL A 31 13.94 -4.85 2.97
CA VAL A 31 12.56 -4.71 3.47
C VAL A 31 12.32 -3.28 3.94
N ALA A 32 13.21 -2.73 4.76
CA ALA A 32 13.09 -1.35 5.24
C ALA A 32 13.15 -0.32 4.08
N GLU A 33 13.91 -0.61 3.03
CA GLU A 33 13.92 0.20 1.79
C GLU A 33 12.57 0.21 1.09
N VAL A 34 12.00 -0.98 0.86
CA VAL A 34 10.70 -1.13 0.22
C VAL A 34 9.57 -0.51 1.06
N GLU A 35 9.60 -0.68 2.39
CA GLU A 35 8.61 -0.09 3.29
C GLU A 35 8.62 1.44 3.22
N ARG A 36 9.81 2.04 3.17
CA ARG A 36 9.94 3.49 3.12
C ARG A 36 9.50 4.09 1.78
N GLU A 37 9.84 3.43 0.67
CA GLU A 37 9.61 3.96 -0.67
C GLU A 37 8.24 3.62 -1.25
N SER A 38 7.77 2.40 -0.96
CA SER A 38 6.52 1.86 -1.52
C SER A 38 5.41 1.79 -0.49
N GLY A 39 5.73 1.92 0.80
CA GLY A 39 4.76 1.86 1.88
C GLY A 39 4.20 3.23 2.26
N GLY A 40 3.21 3.18 3.16
CA GLY A 40 2.64 4.35 3.81
C GLY A 40 1.57 5.06 2.99
N VAL A 41 0.65 5.69 3.72
CA VAL A 41 -0.48 6.41 3.14
C VAL A 41 -0.02 7.66 2.36
N THR A 42 1.15 8.21 2.69
CA THR A 42 1.77 9.33 1.97
C THR A 42 2.05 9.02 0.49
N ARG A 43 2.55 7.81 0.19
CA ARG A 43 2.77 7.41 -1.22
C ARG A 43 1.42 7.25 -1.94
N ALA A 44 0.45 6.65 -1.27
CA ALA A 44 -0.90 6.47 -1.81
C ALA A 44 -1.60 7.81 -2.13
N LEU A 45 -1.44 8.81 -1.26
CA LEU A 45 -1.86 10.19 -1.53
C LEU A 45 -1.20 10.74 -2.80
N SER A 46 0.13 10.62 -2.94
CA SER A 46 0.85 11.13 -4.12
C SER A 46 0.43 10.48 -5.45
N LEU A 47 -0.11 9.25 -5.38
CA LEU A 47 -0.62 8.52 -6.53
C LEU A 47 -2.10 8.79 -6.82
N GLY A 48 -2.80 9.53 -5.94
CA GLY A 48 -4.23 9.81 -6.07
C GLY A 48 -5.14 8.62 -5.82
N VAL A 49 -4.62 7.53 -5.23
CA VAL A 49 -5.43 6.36 -4.84
C VAL A 49 -6.02 6.50 -3.44
N VAL A 50 -5.56 7.51 -2.69
CA VAL A 50 -6.15 7.96 -1.43
C VAL A 50 -6.40 9.46 -1.59
N ASP A 51 -7.62 9.91 -1.31
CA ASP A 51 -7.98 11.32 -1.41
C ASP A 51 -7.49 12.13 -0.21
N GLU A 52 -7.53 11.54 0.99
CA GLU A 52 -7.18 12.24 2.23
C GLU A 52 -6.65 11.28 3.32
N VAL A 53 -5.71 11.78 4.14
CA VAL A 53 -5.32 11.18 5.43
C VAL A 53 -5.97 11.97 6.55
N VAL A 54 -6.78 11.30 7.38
CA VAL A 54 -7.55 11.92 8.46
C VAL A 54 -7.11 11.40 9.82
N ALA A 55 -7.28 12.22 10.86
CA ALA A 55 -7.10 11.76 12.24
C ALA A 55 -8.20 10.74 12.60
N PRO A 56 -7.90 9.69 13.39
CA PRO A 56 -8.88 8.66 13.74
C PRO A 56 -10.16 9.21 14.36
N GLU A 57 -10.07 10.26 15.19
CA GLU A 57 -11.19 10.89 15.88
C GLU A 57 -12.14 11.62 14.92
N GLU A 58 -11.64 12.06 13.77
CA GLU A 58 -12.43 12.75 12.74
C GLU A 58 -13.18 11.77 11.81
N SER A 59 -12.81 10.48 11.82
CA SER A 59 -13.28 9.48 10.85
C SER A 59 -14.80 9.50 10.66
N ARG A 60 -15.56 9.54 11.75
CA ARG A 60 -17.03 9.57 11.71
C ARG A 60 -17.57 10.78 10.97
N GLN A 61 -17.03 11.96 11.25
CA GLN A 61 -17.46 13.21 10.61
C GLN A 61 -17.09 13.21 9.12
N ARG A 62 -15.88 12.75 8.78
CA ARG A 62 -15.37 12.72 7.41
C ARG A 62 -16.19 11.76 6.53
N ILE A 63 -16.52 10.59 7.04
CA ILE A 63 -17.38 9.62 6.34
C ILE A 63 -18.77 10.22 6.10
N ALA A 64 -19.39 10.81 7.13
CA ALA A 64 -20.73 11.39 7.00
C ALA A 64 -20.76 12.49 5.93
N ARG A 65 -19.74 13.34 5.90
CA ARG A 65 -19.60 14.40 4.90
C ARG A 65 -19.38 13.84 3.49
N ALA A 66 -18.47 12.87 3.34
CA ALA A 66 -18.20 12.24 2.04
C ALA A 66 -19.45 11.61 1.43
N LEU A 67 -20.31 10.99 2.25
CA LEU A 67 -21.58 10.43 1.78
C LEU A 67 -22.60 11.51 1.42
N ALA A 68 -22.68 12.60 2.18
CA ALA A 68 -23.60 13.71 1.90
C ALA A 68 -23.21 14.50 0.65
N ASP A 69 -21.90 14.64 0.39
CA ASP A 69 -21.36 15.35 -0.77
C ASP A 69 -21.37 14.47 -2.05
N ALA A 70 -21.51 13.15 -1.92
CA ALA A 70 -21.54 12.24 -3.05
C ALA A 70 -22.82 12.43 -3.88
N PRO A 71 -22.73 12.51 -5.23
CA PRO A 71 -23.90 12.63 -6.08
C PRO A 71 -24.74 11.35 -6.01
N GLU A 72 -26.06 11.52 -6.05
CA GLU A 72 -26.97 10.40 -6.20
C GLU A 72 -26.64 9.64 -7.50
N SER A 73 -26.23 8.38 -7.36
CA SER A 73 -25.90 7.53 -8.50
C SER A 73 -26.38 6.11 -8.26
N ARG A 74 -26.79 5.45 -9.34
CA ARG A 74 -27.19 4.05 -9.32
C ARG A 74 -26.20 3.24 -10.13
N GLY A 75 -25.61 2.21 -9.51
CA GLY A 75 -24.72 1.30 -10.20
C GLY A 75 -25.40 0.67 -11.43
N ARG A 76 -24.64 0.50 -12.51
CA ARG A 76 -25.11 -0.23 -13.69
C ARG A 76 -25.10 -1.72 -13.37
N ARG A 77 -26.13 -2.46 -13.80
CA ARG A 77 -26.14 -3.93 -13.68
C ARG A 77 -25.16 -4.51 -14.69
N GLY A 78 -24.21 -5.30 -14.19
CA GLY A 78 -23.26 -6.07 -15.00
C GLY A 78 -23.51 -7.57 -14.88
N ASN A 79 -22.70 -8.36 -15.59
CA ASN A 79 -22.71 -9.82 -15.52
C ASN A 79 -21.53 -10.28 -14.64
N ILE A 80 -21.72 -10.31 -13.32
CA ILE A 80 -20.67 -10.76 -12.40
C ILE A 80 -20.35 -12.24 -12.67
N PRO A 81 -19.09 -12.71 -12.51
CA PRO A 81 -18.77 -14.12 -12.62
C PRO A 81 -19.64 -14.96 -11.66
N LEU A 82 -20.21 -16.06 -12.16
CA LEU A 82 -21.01 -17.03 -11.41
C LEU A 82 -20.15 -18.23 -10.99
#